data_AF-A0A7S2WC02-F1
#
_entry.id   AF-A0A7S2WC02-F1
#
_cell.length_a   1.000
_cell.length_b   1.000
_cell.length_c   1.000
_cell.angle_alpha   90.00
_cell.angle_beta   90.00
_cell.angle_gamma   90.00
#
_symmetry.space_group_name_H-M   'P 1'
#
loop_
_entity.id
_entity.type
_entity.pdbx_description
1 polymer ?
#
loop_
_entity_poly.entity_id
_entity_poly.type
_entity_poly.pdbx_seq_one_letter_code
_entity_poly.pdbx_strand_id
1 'polypeptide(L)'
;HDPKSLLAYRDDIYICLTVLEELDNLKERLDKSVSQDARLVIRMLEDIINGHSSEEMEKGIQLPSTETAKRGKLFIGIDTQIDFAKELKHAIGSDADNRIINYALHMQNELQQNVTIVSRDINMRLKARTIGVDAEDVLV
;
A
#
# COMPACT_ATOMS: atom_id res chain seq x y z
N HIS A 1 13.93 6.94 3.81
CA HIS A 1 13.52 5.61 3.28
C HIS A 1 13.86 5.59 1.78
N ASP A 2 13.80 4.46 1.06
CA ASP A 2 13.92 4.53 -0.40
C ASP A 2 12.53 4.78 -1.03
N PRO A 3 12.25 5.99 -1.53
CA PRO A 3 10.97 6.32 -2.18
C PRO A 3 10.74 5.53 -3.47
N LYS A 4 11.76 4.88 -4.04
CA LYS A 4 11.66 4.07 -5.26
C LYS A 4 11.32 2.60 -4.99
N SER A 5 11.19 2.19 -3.74
CA SER A 5 10.90 0.81 -3.34
C SER A 5 9.61 0.24 -3.97
N LEU A 6 8.63 1.08 -4.33
CA LEU A 6 7.47 0.68 -5.13
C LEU A 6 7.87 -0.07 -6.42
N LEU A 7 8.95 0.39 -7.06
CA LEU A 7 9.51 -0.20 -8.27
C LEU A 7 10.48 -1.35 -7.96
N ALA A 8 10.49 -1.93 -6.77
CA ALA A 8 11.20 -3.19 -6.51
C ALA A 8 10.30 -4.40 -6.79
N TYR A 9 8.97 -4.24 -6.69
CA TYR A 9 8.01 -5.33 -6.79
C TYR A 9 7.60 -5.63 -8.23
N ARG A 10 7.37 -6.92 -8.51
CA ARG A 10 6.91 -7.42 -9.81
C ARG A 10 5.43 -7.73 -9.84
N ASP A 11 4.82 -7.98 -8.68
CA ASP A 11 3.41 -8.32 -8.53
C ASP A 11 2.51 -7.08 -8.66
N ASP A 12 1.20 -7.31 -8.59
CA ASP A 12 0.22 -6.24 -8.49
C ASP A 12 0.36 -5.52 -7.14
N ILE A 13 0.34 -4.19 -7.17
CA ILE A 13 0.50 -3.34 -5.99
C ILE A 13 -0.82 -2.68 -5.67
N TYR A 14 -1.28 -2.85 -4.43
CA TYR A 14 -2.48 -2.20 -3.92
C TYR A 14 -2.10 -1.15 -2.88
N ILE A 15 -2.60 0.07 -3.05
CA ILE A 15 -2.45 1.18 -2.09
C ILE A 15 -3.85 1.61 -1.66
N CYS A 16 -4.17 1.48 -0.37
CA CYS A 16 -5.44 1.97 0.16
C CYS A 16 -5.37 3.45 0.53
N LEU A 17 -6.52 4.11 0.68
CA LEU A 17 -6.61 5.52 1.02
C LEU A 17 -5.89 5.86 2.34
N THR A 18 -5.96 4.99 3.35
CA THR A 18 -5.21 5.20 4.60
C THR A 18 -3.71 5.40 4.36
N VAL A 19 -3.10 4.67 3.42
CA VAL A 19 -1.66 4.86 3.08
C VAL A 19 -1.43 6.20 2.40
N LEU A 20 -2.35 6.65 1.53
CA LEU A 20 -2.26 7.97 0.89
C LEU A 20 -2.37 9.10 1.91
N GLU A 21 -3.27 8.98 2.89
CA GLU A 21 -3.40 9.92 4.01
C GLU A 21 -2.11 9.98 4.85
N GLU A 22 -1.49 8.84 5.13
CA GLU A 22 -0.19 8.81 5.80
C GLU A 22 0.91 9.50 4.99
N LEU A 23 0.96 9.29 3.67
CA LEU A 23 1.89 9.99 2.78
C LEU A 23 1.68 11.51 2.81
N ASP A 24 0.43 11.97 2.86
CA ASP A 24 0.13 13.40 2.98
C ASP A 24 0.61 13.98 4.32
N ASN A 25 0.35 13.29 5.43
CA ASN A 25 0.87 13.68 6.73
C ASN A 25 2.41 13.70 6.77
N LEU A 26 3.08 12.79 6.07
CA LEU A 26 4.54 12.74 6.00
C LEU A 26 5.15 13.94 5.27
N LYS A 27 4.46 14.52 4.27
CA LYS A 27 4.93 15.73 3.57
C LYS A 27 5.01 16.95 4.47
N GLU A 28 4.22 17.00 5.54
CA GLU A 28 4.13 18.14 6.46
C GLU A 28 5.12 18.04 7.63
N ARG A 29 5.80 16.90 7.79
CA ARG A 29 6.77 16.71 8.88
C ARG A 29 7.96 17.68 8.77
N LEU A 30 8.44 18.11 9.93
CA LEU A 30 9.59 19.01 10.07
C LEU A 30 10.92 18.39 9.58
N ASP A 31 11.01 17.06 9.59
CA ASP A 31 12.15 16.36 9.03
C ASP A 31 12.17 16.52 7.50
N LYS A 32 13.15 17.28 7.02
CA LYS A 32 13.31 17.59 5.59
C LYS A 32 13.54 16.35 4.74
N SER A 33 14.26 15.35 5.26
CA SER A 33 14.55 14.12 4.51
C SER A 33 13.28 13.31 4.30
N VAL A 34 12.51 13.10 5.37
CA VAL A 34 11.25 12.36 5.35
C VAL A 34 10.21 13.05 4.46
N SER A 35 10.07 14.38 4.59
CA SER A 35 9.11 15.14 3.77
C SER A 35 9.50 15.21 2.29
N GLN A 36 10.79 15.18 1.96
CA GLN A 36 11.27 15.07 0.58
C GLN A 36 10.97 13.69 -0.03
N ASP A 37 11.23 12.62 0.73
CA ASP A 37 10.92 11.25 0.31
C ASP A 37 9.42 11.09 0.04
N ALA A 38 8.56 11.57 0.94
CA ALA A 38 7.10 11.52 0.77
C ALA A 38 6.62 12.26 -0.49
N ARG A 39 7.17 13.46 -0.76
CA ARG A 39 6.87 14.20 -2.01
C ARG A 39 7.37 13.49 -3.26
N LEU A 40 8.47 12.73 -3.18
CA LEU A 40 8.95 11.94 -4.31
C LEU A 40 8.02 10.76 -4.58
N VAL A 41 7.58 10.03 -3.55
CA VAL A 41 6.59 8.95 -3.69
C VAL A 41 5.30 9.47 -4.33
N ILE A 42 4.77 10.59 -3.84
CA ILE A 42 3.51 11.15 -4.37
C ILE A 42 3.64 11.56 -5.82
N ARG A 43 4.74 12.21 -6.20
CA ARG A 43 4.99 12.54 -7.62
C ARG A 43 5.11 11.30 -8.49
N MET A 44 5.75 10.24 -7.99
CA MET A 44 5.80 8.96 -8.72
C MET A 44 4.40 8.36 -8.91
N LEU A 45 3.54 8.41 -7.89
CA LEU A 45 2.16 7.95 -8.02
C LEU A 45 1.36 8.82 -9.00
N GLU A 46 1.54 10.14 -8.94
CA GLU A 46 0.94 11.09 -9.89
C GLU A 46 1.38 10.80 -11.32
N ASP A 47 2.67 10.59 -11.57
CA ASP A 47 3.21 10.26 -12.90
C ASP A 47 2.65 8.93 -13.44
N ILE A 48 2.38 7.95 -12.57
CA ILE A 48 1.77 6.67 -12.97
C ILE A 48 0.29 6.85 -13.31
N ILE A 49 -0.44 7.63 -12.53
CA ILE A 49 -1.91 7.74 -12.64
C ILE A 49 -2.33 8.78 -13.69
N ASN A 50 -1.51 9.79 -13.94
CA ASN A 50 -1.85 10.91 -14.82
C ASN A 50 -2.15 10.44 -16.25
N GLY A 51 -3.23 10.97 -16.83
CA GLY A 51 -3.69 10.63 -18.17
C GLY A 51 -4.56 9.38 -18.27
N HIS A 52 -4.81 8.68 -17.15
CA HIS A 52 -5.77 7.57 -17.11
C HIS A 52 -7.16 8.02 -16.66
N SER A 53 -8.18 7.42 -17.26
CA SER A 53 -9.59 7.60 -16.90
C SER A 53 -9.96 6.82 -15.64
N SER A 54 -11.10 7.16 -15.02
CA SER A 54 -11.62 6.41 -13.87
C SER A 54 -11.80 4.92 -14.15
N GLU A 55 -12.25 4.56 -15.36
CA GLU A 55 -12.44 3.15 -15.76
C GLU A 55 -11.10 2.39 -15.85
N GLU A 56 -10.04 3.06 -16.31
CA GLU A 56 -8.69 2.48 -16.32
C GLU A 56 -8.15 2.32 -14.91
N MET A 57 -8.38 3.30 -14.03
CA MET A 57 -7.98 3.23 -12.62
C MET A 57 -8.65 2.05 -11.89
N GLU A 58 -9.93 1.78 -12.16
CA GLU A 58 -10.63 0.61 -11.61
C GLU A 58 -10.01 -0.72 -12.07
N LYS A 59 -9.50 -0.78 -13.31
CA LYS A 59 -8.85 -1.96 -13.89
C LYS A 59 -7.37 -2.10 -13.49
N GLY A 60 -6.85 -1.16 -12.72
CA GLY A 60 -5.46 -1.04 -12.34
C GLY A 60 -4.59 -0.47 -13.47
N ILE A 61 -3.62 0.36 -13.10
CA ILE A 61 -2.71 1.04 -14.01
C ILE A 61 -1.40 0.24 -14.14
N GLN A 62 -0.98 -0.05 -15.37
CA GLN A 62 0.25 -0.80 -15.60
C GLN A 62 1.47 -0.10 -15.01
N LEU A 63 2.22 -0.78 -14.13
CA LEU A 63 3.45 -0.21 -13.58
C LEU A 63 4.55 -0.11 -14.65
N PRO A 64 5.41 0.94 -14.58
CA PRO A 64 6.54 1.10 -15.50
C PRO A 64 7.43 -0.14 -15.55
N SER A 65 7.48 -0.76 -16.72
CA SER A 65 8.22 -1.99 -16.98
C SER A 65 9.35 -1.75 -17.98
N THR A 66 10.39 -2.57 -17.94
CA THR A 66 11.43 -2.62 -18.99
C THR A 66 11.24 -3.87 -19.85
N GLU A 67 11.94 -3.96 -20.99
CA GLU A 67 11.89 -5.17 -21.83
C GLU A 67 12.26 -6.46 -21.07
N THR A 68 13.10 -6.34 -20.03
CA THR A 68 13.60 -7.45 -19.23
C THR A 68 12.90 -7.62 -17.88
N ALA A 69 12.05 -6.66 -17.47
CA ALA A 69 11.35 -6.69 -16.19
C ALA A 69 9.90 -6.23 -16.37
N LYS A 70 9.00 -7.20 -16.60
CA LYS A 70 7.55 -6.98 -16.53
C LYS A 70 7.12 -6.85 -15.08
N ARG A 71 6.21 -5.92 -14.83
CA ARG A 71 5.58 -5.68 -13.53
C ARG A 71 4.07 -5.83 -13.63
N GLY A 72 3.43 -5.99 -12.48
CA GLY A 72 1.99 -5.93 -12.34
C GLY A 72 1.44 -4.52 -12.50
N LYS A 73 0.25 -4.31 -11.95
CA LYS A 73 -0.48 -3.06 -12.00
C LYS A 73 -0.54 -2.40 -10.61
N LEU A 74 -0.70 -1.09 -10.61
CA LEU A 74 -1.03 -0.29 -9.45
C LEU A 74 -2.56 -0.17 -9.34
N PHE A 75 -3.09 -0.51 -8.18
CA PHE A 75 -4.48 -0.33 -7.80
C PHE A 75 -4.57 0.62 -6.61
N ILE A 76 -5.51 1.57 -6.68
CA ILE A 76 -5.84 2.44 -5.55
C ILE A 76 -7.19 2.01 -5.00
N GLY A 77 -7.21 1.58 -3.74
CA GLY A 77 -8.39 1.02 -3.09
C GLY A 77 -9.00 1.91 -2.02
N ILE A 78 -10.31 1.80 -1.82
CA ILE A 78 -11.04 2.49 -0.75
C ILE A 78 -11.26 1.52 0.41
N ASP A 79 -10.57 1.75 1.52
CA ASP A 79 -10.66 0.92 2.73
C ASP A 79 -11.65 1.46 3.77
N THR A 80 -12.12 2.70 3.61
CA THR A 80 -13.06 3.36 4.55
C THR A 80 -14.45 2.74 4.57
N GLN A 81 -14.83 2.00 3.53
CA GLN A 81 -16.15 1.35 3.39
C GLN A 81 -16.11 -0.14 3.73
N ILE A 82 -14.95 -0.67 4.10
CA ILE A 82 -14.78 -2.10 4.39
C ILE A 82 -15.04 -2.35 5.87
N ASP A 83 -15.94 -3.28 6.15
CA ASP A 83 -16.19 -3.71 7.51
C ASP A 83 -14.93 -4.34 8.13
N PHE A 84 -14.64 -3.98 9.38
CA PHE A 84 -13.55 -4.58 10.12
C PHE A 84 -13.81 -6.06 10.38
N ALA A 85 -12.79 -6.90 10.13
CA ALA A 85 -12.75 -8.27 10.61
C ALA A 85 -12.89 -8.30 12.14
N LYS A 86 -13.56 -9.32 12.68
CA LYS A 86 -13.89 -9.39 14.12
C LYS A 86 -12.65 -9.32 15.00
N GLU A 87 -11.55 -9.89 14.50
CA GLU A 87 -10.23 -9.96 15.10
C GLU A 87 -9.59 -8.56 15.24
N LEU A 88 -9.94 -7.63 14.34
CA LEU A 88 -9.41 -6.25 14.33
C LEU A 88 -10.34 -5.23 14.99
N LYS A 89 -11.63 -5.53 15.18
CA LYS A 89 -12.61 -4.60 15.80
C LYS A 89 -12.22 -4.11 17.20
N HIS A 90 -11.40 -4.86 17.92
CA HIS A 90 -10.90 -4.51 19.26
C HIS A 90 -9.37 -4.50 19.34
N ALA A 91 -8.69 -4.47 18.20
CA ALA A 91 -7.23 -4.50 18.17
C ALA A 91 -6.66 -3.20 18.77
N ILE A 92 -5.75 -3.35 19.73
CA ILE A 92 -5.04 -2.23 20.36
C ILE A 92 -3.92 -1.75 19.42
N GLY A 93 -3.81 -0.43 19.21
CA GLY A 93 -2.74 0.18 18.45
C GLY A 93 -3.22 1.30 17.53
N SER A 94 -2.43 1.61 16.50
CA SER A 94 -2.78 2.60 15.47
C SER A 94 -4.01 2.16 14.68
N ASP A 95 -5.01 3.04 14.59
CA ASP A 95 -6.20 2.83 13.74
C ASP A 95 -5.80 2.66 12.27
N ALA A 96 -4.78 3.41 11.82
CA ALA A 96 -4.25 3.33 10.46
C ALA A 96 -3.65 1.95 10.15
N ASP A 97 -2.81 1.40 11.04
CA ASP A 97 -2.26 0.05 10.87
C ASP A 97 -3.40 -0.97 10.73
N ASN A 98 -4.39 -0.87 11.61
CA ASN A 98 -5.51 -1.82 11.64
C ASN A 98 -6.36 -1.71 10.36
N ARG A 99 -6.54 -0.51 9.80
CA ARG A 99 -7.23 -0.29 8.52
C ARG A 99 -6.48 -0.92 7.36
N ILE A 100 -5.16 -0.69 7.26
CA ILE A 100 -4.33 -1.25 6.18
C ILE A 100 -4.33 -2.77 6.26
N ILE A 101 -4.19 -3.32 7.46
CA ILE A 101 -4.23 -4.76 7.71
C ILE A 101 -5.61 -5.35 7.36
N ASN A 102 -6.70 -4.66 7.73
CA ASN A 102 -8.07 -5.08 7.38
C ASN A 102 -8.28 -5.06 5.86
N TYR A 103 -7.78 -4.03 5.18
CA TYR A 103 -7.83 -3.92 3.72
C TYR A 103 -7.12 -5.09 3.05
N ALA A 104 -5.91 -5.44 3.49
CA ALA A 104 -5.17 -6.59 2.95
C ALA A 104 -5.92 -7.91 3.16
N LEU A 105 -6.51 -8.14 4.34
CA LEU A 105 -7.33 -9.32 4.61
C LEU A 105 -8.58 -9.36 3.72
N HIS A 106 -9.23 -8.22 3.50
CA HIS A 106 -10.37 -8.12 2.59
C HIS A 106 -9.95 -8.46 1.15
N MET A 107 -8.85 -7.88 0.66
CA MET A 107 -8.34 -8.16 -0.69
C MET A 107 -7.97 -9.64 -0.87
N GLN A 108 -7.39 -10.29 0.15
CA GLN A 108 -7.11 -11.73 0.10
C GLN A 108 -8.38 -12.56 -0.11
N ASN A 109 -9.48 -12.17 0.53
CA ASN A 109 -10.77 -12.84 0.39
C ASN A 109 -11.45 -12.51 -0.95
N GLU A 110 -11.39 -11.27 -1.45
CA GLU A 110 -11.98 -10.89 -2.73
C GLU A 110 -11.23 -11.52 -3.91
N LEU A 111 -9.90 -11.48 -3.90
CA LEU A 111 -9.05 -11.98 -5.00
C LEU A 111 -8.89 -13.50 -4.99
N GLN A 112 -9.15 -14.16 -3.85
CA GLN A 112 -8.85 -15.59 -3.64
C GLN A 112 -7.37 -15.91 -3.94
N GLN A 113 -6.49 -14.99 -3.57
CA GLN A 113 -5.04 -15.03 -3.80
C GLN A 113 -4.29 -14.57 -2.54
N ASN A 114 -3.04 -15.00 -2.39
CA ASN A 114 -2.20 -14.56 -1.27
C ASN A 114 -1.93 -13.06 -1.38
N VAL A 115 -2.18 -12.32 -0.30
CA VAL A 115 -1.84 -10.90 -0.19
C VAL A 115 -0.77 -10.74 0.86
N THR A 116 0.30 -10.01 0.51
CA THR A 116 1.42 -9.73 1.41
C THR A 116 1.49 -8.24 1.72
N ILE A 117 1.52 -7.90 3.01
CA ILE A 117 1.80 -6.54 3.48
C ILE A 117 3.30 -6.30 3.48
N VAL A 118 3.72 -5.26 2.76
CA VAL A 118 5.09 -4.78 2.78
C VAL A 118 5.20 -3.61 3.75
N SER A 119 5.97 -3.75 4.82
CA SER A 119 6.19 -2.67 5.78
C SER A 119 7.53 -2.81 6.49
N ARG A 120 8.16 -1.68 6.86
CA ARG A 120 9.35 -1.69 7.74
C ARG A 120 8.99 -1.81 9.23
N ASP A 121 7.74 -1.59 9.63
CA ASP A 121 7.31 -1.69 11.02
C ASP A 121 7.10 -3.16 11.43
N ILE A 122 7.94 -3.64 12.35
CA ILE A 122 7.86 -5.00 12.88
C ILE A 122 6.54 -5.29 13.60
N ASN A 123 5.94 -4.31 14.28
CA ASN A 123 4.67 -4.46 14.98
C ASN A 123 3.53 -4.66 13.99
N MET A 124 3.52 -3.88 12.90
CA MET A 124 2.54 -4.02 11.84
C MET A 124 2.65 -5.41 11.19
N ARG A 125 3.87 -5.87 10.86
CA ARG A 125 4.08 -7.21 10.28
C ARG A 125 3.66 -8.34 11.22
N LEU A 126 3.95 -8.23 12.52
CA LEU A 126 3.50 -9.21 13.52
C LEU A 126 1.98 -9.26 13.58
N LYS A 127 1.31 -8.11 13.70
CA LYS A 127 -0.16 -8.03 13.73
C LYS A 127 -0.80 -8.65 12.48
N ALA A 128 -0.30 -8.33 11.29
CA ALA A 128 -0.77 -8.91 10.04
C ALA A 128 -0.71 -10.44 10.06
N ARG A 129 0.43 -11.01 10.47
CA ARG A 129 0.60 -12.46 10.57
C ARG A 129 -0.32 -13.10 11.61
N THR A 130 -0.59 -12.43 12.74
CA THR A 130 -1.52 -12.97 13.76
C THR A 130 -2.95 -13.11 13.26
N ILE A 131 -3.34 -12.37 12.22
CA ILE A 131 -4.68 -12.45 11.62
C ILE A 131 -4.70 -13.24 10.30
N GLY A 132 -3.60 -13.87 9.92
CA GLY A 132 -3.51 -14.70 8.71
C GLY A 132 -3.25 -13.95 7.41
N VAL A 133 -2.67 -12.74 7.47
CA VAL A 133 -2.15 -12.01 6.30
C VAL A 133 -0.63 -12.09 6.29
N ASP A 134 -0.05 -12.45 5.15
CA ASP A 134 1.40 -12.49 5.00
C ASP A 134 2.00 -11.09 5.11
N ALA A 135 3.23 -11.00 5.62
CA ALA A 135 3.91 -9.71 5.73
C ALA A 135 5.43 -9.85 5.64
N GLU A 136 6.07 -8.91 4.94
CA GLU A 136 7.52 -8.88 4.70
C GLU A 136 8.11 -7.48 4.86
N ASP A 137 9.44 -7.43 5.02
CA ASP A 137 10.18 -6.15 5.04
C ASP A 137 10.35 -5.63 3.60
N VAL A 138 10.50 -4.32 3.47
CA VAL A 138 10.70 -3.66 2.17
C VAL A 138 11.98 -4.17 1.53
N LEU A 139 11.88 -4.68 0.29
CA LEU A 139 13.02 -5.06 -0.53
C LEU A 139 14.00 -3.88 -0.65
N VAL A 140 15.29 -4.15 -0.42
CA VAL A 140 16.39 -3.18 -0.48
C VAL A 140 17.15 -3.35 -1.79
#